data_AF-A0A1H2PW52-F1
#
_entry.id   AF-A0A1H2PW52-F1
#
_cell.length_a   1.000
_cell.length_b   1.000
_cell.length_c   1.000
_cell.angle_alpha   90.00
_cell.angle_beta   90.00
_cell.angle_gamma   90.00
#
_symmetry.space_group_name_H-M   'P 1'
#
loop_
_entity.id
_entity.type
_entity.pdbx_description
1 polymer ?
#
loop_
_entity_poly.entity_id
_entity_poly.type
_entity_poly.pdbx_seq_one_letter_code
_entity_poly.pdbx_strand_id
1 'polypeptide(L)'
;MKTLMQSICLPASAVILAVSLIVGGLLAASPGNGGFFPGLGAALGMQALGAGNCLSFFLNAVCWGSGFRPRWLRLLLLIQAVPALFYAGWAVSALWTGGLEQSAYAQRRAIEDAIGKDDLPALLRAREACSKRCQALSNQHDDLLVATWASSHHVATYLVGRGARVSVGNWYPSQTDLRTCEGSYIPNPMPLSVAVAKRDMDMMRLLLPVSDAYARSEALQLAARLDRLDLVTFLSSNGIPLQRGGPGQRGDHLLVAAASGAAMHVGKWLLTAQPVAIEHAEMQKATEALYAFMDNVQVARSLDFARMLKANGADFNAAFRGEPSFLDEAIRTKRKDIAQVLLAVGVDSSRLSPARVAALSELLHEPDKPFYNARTEGCFETGV
;
A
#
# COMPACT_ATOMS: atom_id res chain seq x y z
N MET A 1 51.16 34.09 4.85
CA MET A 1 50.20 33.09 5.38
C MET A 1 49.28 33.63 6.47
N LYS A 2 49.78 34.22 7.57
CA LYS A 2 48.92 34.70 8.69
C LYS A 2 47.86 35.73 8.26
N THR A 3 48.27 36.74 7.50
CA THR A 3 47.38 37.80 6.98
C THR A 3 46.33 37.24 6.02
N LEU A 4 46.75 36.39 5.09
CA LEU A 4 45.86 35.71 4.14
C LEU A 4 44.78 34.90 4.86
N MET A 5 45.15 34.15 5.90
CA MET A 5 44.20 33.31 6.63
C MET A 5 43.19 34.12 7.45
N GLN A 6 43.63 35.25 8.03
CA GLN A 6 42.73 36.18 8.72
C GLN A 6 41.73 36.82 7.76
N SER A 7 42.19 37.25 6.58
CA SER A 7 41.35 37.90 5.57
C SER A 7 40.29 36.98 4.96
N ILE A 8 40.45 35.66 5.06
CA ILE A 8 39.51 34.69 4.48
C ILE A 8 38.63 34.05 5.57
N CYS A 9 39.23 33.51 6.63
CA CYS A 9 38.50 32.70 7.61
C CYS A 9 37.55 33.53 8.50
N LEU A 10 37.90 34.77 8.87
CA LEU A 10 37.02 35.59 9.71
C LEU A 10 35.76 36.06 8.95
N PRO A 11 35.85 36.62 7.72
CA PRO A 11 34.66 36.96 6.95
C PRO A 11 33.82 35.74 6.60
N ALA A 12 34.44 34.63 6.21
CA ALA A 12 33.73 33.39 5.90
C ALA A 12 32.97 32.87 7.15
N SER A 13 33.62 32.84 8.31
CA SER A 13 33.00 32.45 9.57
C SER A 13 31.79 33.32 9.93
N ALA A 14 31.91 34.64 9.78
CA ALA A 14 30.82 35.57 10.05
C ALA A 14 29.64 35.38 9.10
N VAL A 15 29.89 35.21 7.79
CA VAL A 15 28.85 34.98 6.78
C VAL A 15 28.14 33.65 7.05
N ILE A 16 28.89 32.57 7.30
CA ILE A 16 28.32 31.24 7.59
C ILE A 16 27.42 31.30 8.82
N LEU A 17 27.88 31.93 9.90
CA LEU A 17 27.09 32.07 11.12
C LEU A 17 25.82 32.90 10.87
N ALA A 18 25.94 34.04 10.18
CA ALA A 18 24.80 34.91 9.89
C ALA A 18 23.75 34.22 9.01
N VAL A 19 24.17 33.55 7.93
CA VAL A 19 23.27 32.79 7.05
C VAL A 19 22.58 31.67 7.83
N SER A 20 23.34 30.94 8.66
CA SER A 20 22.78 29.84 9.44
C SER A 20 21.79 30.30 10.49
N LEU A 21 22.04 31.45 11.13
CA LEU A 21 21.09 32.09 12.06
C LEU A 21 19.81 32.53 11.35
N ILE A 22 19.92 33.14 10.18
CA ILE A 22 18.76 33.62 9.41
C ILE A 22 17.95 32.44 8.88
N VAL A 23 18.58 31.55 8.11
CA VAL A 23 17.90 30.41 7.47
C VAL A 23 17.41 29.42 8.53
N GLY A 24 18.27 29.06 9.47
CA GLY A 24 17.92 28.14 10.55
C GLY A 24 16.84 28.69 11.47
N GLY A 25 16.89 29.99 11.78
CA GLY A 25 15.83 30.68 12.54
C GLY A 25 14.50 30.71 11.80
N LEU A 26 14.50 31.04 10.50
CA LEU A 26 13.28 31.05 9.67
C LEU A 26 12.66 29.66 9.54
N LEU A 27 13.47 28.62 9.32
CA LEU A 27 13.00 27.23 9.26
C LEU A 27 12.46 26.78 10.63
N ALA A 28 13.15 27.12 11.71
CA ALA A 28 12.74 26.74 13.06
C ALA A 28 11.44 27.43 13.51
N ALA A 29 11.22 28.67 13.06
CA ALA A 29 10.00 29.44 13.30
C ALA A 29 8.85 29.07 12.36
N SER A 30 9.08 28.20 11.37
CA SER A 30 8.03 27.76 10.44
C SER A 30 6.94 27.00 11.21
N PRO A 31 5.65 27.34 11.05
CA PRO A 31 4.57 26.73 11.81
C PRO A 31 4.51 25.21 11.56
N GLY A 32 4.81 24.44 12.61
CA GLY A 32 4.93 22.98 12.54
C GLY A 32 3.62 22.19 12.56
N ASN A 33 2.46 22.87 12.62
CA ASN A 33 1.16 22.25 12.87
C ASN A 33 0.34 21.94 11.59
N GLY A 34 0.94 22.09 10.39
CA GLY A 34 0.27 21.77 9.13
C GLY A 34 1.22 21.11 8.14
N GLY A 35 0.89 19.91 7.67
CA GLY A 35 1.63 19.20 6.62
C GLY A 35 1.87 17.73 6.90
N PHE A 36 2.41 17.03 5.91
CA PHE A 36 2.68 15.58 5.94
C PHE A 36 3.76 15.19 6.97
N PHE A 37 4.60 16.15 7.39
CA PHE A 37 5.70 15.95 8.35
C PHE A 37 5.70 17.03 9.44
N PRO A 38 4.85 16.88 10.48
CA PRO A 38 4.85 17.79 11.63
C PRO A 38 6.24 17.95 12.23
N GLY A 39 6.67 19.20 12.47
CA GLY A 39 7.98 19.50 13.07
C GLY A 39 9.20 19.40 12.15
N LEU A 40 9.04 19.08 10.85
CA LEU A 40 10.18 19.00 9.91
C LEU A 40 10.95 20.33 9.80
N GLY A 41 10.24 21.47 9.73
CA GLY A 41 10.85 22.80 9.69
C GLY A 41 11.73 23.08 10.90
N ALA A 42 11.22 22.77 12.10
CA ALA A 42 11.98 22.86 13.35
C ALA A 42 13.25 22.00 13.34
N ALA A 43 13.13 20.74 12.91
CA ALA A 43 14.28 19.84 12.81
C ALA A 43 15.35 20.38 11.84
N LEU A 44 14.96 20.77 10.63
CA LEU A 44 15.88 21.33 9.63
C LEU A 44 16.49 22.66 10.07
N GLY A 45 15.72 23.51 10.75
CA GLY A 45 16.20 24.76 11.32
C GLY A 45 17.30 24.53 12.36
N MET A 46 17.08 23.59 13.29
CA MET A 46 18.08 23.20 14.29
C MET A 46 19.33 22.58 13.65
N GLN A 47 19.18 21.82 12.56
CA GLN A 47 20.32 21.33 11.77
C GLN A 47 21.15 22.47 11.19
N ALA A 48 20.51 23.43 10.53
CA ALA A 48 21.19 24.57 9.93
C ALA A 48 21.95 25.41 10.97
N LEU A 49 21.31 25.70 12.11
CA LEU A 49 21.92 26.43 13.22
C LEU A 49 23.15 25.71 13.79
N GLY A 50 23.00 24.41 14.08
CA GLY A 50 24.08 23.62 14.67
C GLY A 50 25.27 23.42 13.73
N ALA A 51 25.00 23.08 12.46
CA ALA A 51 26.04 22.92 11.44
C ALA A 51 26.78 24.24 11.18
N GLY A 52 26.04 25.35 11.05
CA GLY A 52 26.58 26.68 10.88
C GLY A 52 27.49 27.12 12.03
N ASN A 53 27.04 26.91 13.27
CA ASN A 53 27.86 27.21 14.44
C ASN A 53 29.13 26.34 14.50
N CYS A 54 29.04 25.05 14.18
CA CYS A 54 30.21 24.17 14.14
C CYS A 54 31.25 24.62 13.11
N LEU A 55 30.80 24.98 11.90
CA LEU A 55 31.69 25.42 10.83
C LEU A 55 32.33 26.77 11.15
N SER A 56 31.55 27.71 11.70
CA SER A 56 32.06 28.99 12.19
C SER A 56 33.08 28.81 13.32
N PHE A 57 32.80 27.95 14.30
CA PHE A 57 33.72 27.60 15.38
C PHE A 57 35.04 27.05 14.85
N PHE A 58 34.98 26.11 13.90
CA PHE A 58 36.17 25.50 13.30
C PHE A 58 37.05 26.53 12.59
N LEU A 59 36.46 27.43 11.79
CA LEU A 59 37.19 28.51 11.10
C LEU A 59 37.86 29.47 12.09
N ASN A 60 37.13 29.84 13.15
CA ASN A 60 37.65 30.70 14.21
C ASN A 60 38.81 30.02 14.98
N ALA A 61 38.73 28.70 15.20
CA ALA A 61 39.77 27.93 15.88
C ALA A 61 41.04 27.82 15.03
N VAL A 62 40.92 27.62 13.70
CA VAL A 62 42.04 27.63 12.75
C VAL A 62 42.74 28.99 12.74
N CYS A 63 41.98 30.09 12.69
CA CYS A 63 42.50 31.45 12.83
C CYS A 63 43.32 31.62 14.12
N TRP A 64 42.75 31.18 15.25
CA TRP A 64 43.35 31.30 16.56
C TRP A 64 44.64 30.46 16.71
N GLY A 65 44.63 29.22 16.21
CA GLY A 65 45.78 28.33 16.18
C GLY A 65 46.95 28.88 15.35
N SER A 66 46.65 29.68 14.34
CA SER A 66 47.63 30.27 13.42
C SER A 66 48.30 31.55 13.93
N GLY A 67 48.03 31.89 15.19
CA GLY A 67 48.66 32.99 15.90
C GLY A 67 47.82 34.26 15.99
N PHE A 68 46.60 34.30 15.45
CA PHE A 68 45.69 35.43 15.64
C PHE A 68 44.92 35.25 16.96
N ARG A 69 45.44 35.80 18.06
CA ARG A 69 44.93 35.53 19.41
C ARG A 69 44.36 36.76 20.14
N PRO A 70 43.46 37.56 19.54
CA PRO A 70 42.84 38.65 20.28
C PRO A 70 41.89 38.09 21.36
N ARG A 71 41.73 38.84 22.46
CA ARG A 71 40.89 38.42 23.60
C ARG A 71 39.44 38.15 23.20
N TRP A 72 38.89 38.94 22.29
CA TRP A 72 37.51 38.77 21.81
C TRP A 72 37.31 37.44 21.08
N LEU A 73 38.27 36.99 20.28
CA LEU A 73 38.17 35.73 19.54
C LEU A 73 38.22 34.54 20.49
N ARG A 74 39.01 34.63 21.57
CA ARG A 74 39.01 33.62 22.64
C ARG A 74 37.63 33.52 23.30
N LEU A 75 37.00 34.65 23.62
CA LEU A 75 35.66 34.65 24.21
C LEU A 75 34.61 34.08 23.24
N LEU A 76 34.66 34.48 21.97
CA LEU A 76 33.78 33.96 20.93
C LEU A 76 33.91 32.44 20.77
N LEU A 77 35.15 31.92 20.74
CA LEU A 77 35.40 30.48 20.70
C LEU A 77 34.80 29.75 21.91
N LEU A 78 34.91 30.32 23.12
CA LEU A 78 34.29 29.72 24.31
C LEU A 78 32.76 29.67 24.21
N ILE A 79 32.13 30.75 23.71
CA ILE A 79 30.68 30.81 23.52
C ILE A 79 30.22 29.82 22.46
N GLN A 80 30.92 29.72 21.33
CA GLN A 80 30.59 28.83 20.22
C GLN A 80 30.87 27.36 20.53
N ALA A 81 31.84 27.06 21.41
CA ALA A 81 32.25 25.70 21.74
C ALA A 81 31.12 24.86 22.31
N VAL A 82 30.28 25.41 23.20
CA VAL A 82 29.19 24.66 23.84
C VAL A 82 28.16 24.15 22.82
N PRO A 83 27.52 25.01 22.00
CA PRO A 83 26.59 24.56 20.96
C PRO A 83 27.29 23.72 19.88
N ALA A 84 28.57 23.98 19.58
CA ALA A 84 29.31 23.17 18.60
C ALA A 84 29.54 21.74 19.08
N LEU A 85 29.95 21.56 20.35
CA LEU A 85 30.14 20.24 20.95
C LEU A 85 28.82 19.50 21.09
N PHE A 86 27.74 20.19 21.47
CA PHE A 86 26.41 19.60 21.52
C PHE A 86 25.96 19.10 20.15
N TYR A 87 26.07 19.93 19.11
CA TYR A 87 25.71 19.53 17.75
C TYR A 87 26.60 18.41 17.22
N ALA A 88 27.91 18.45 17.47
CA ALA A 88 28.82 17.38 17.06
C ALA A 88 28.46 16.05 17.74
N GLY A 89 28.15 16.05 19.04
CA GLY A 89 27.70 14.86 19.76
C GLY A 89 26.37 14.32 19.22
N TRP A 90 25.41 15.22 18.94
CA TRP A 90 24.16 14.86 18.29
C TRP A 90 24.37 14.27 16.89
N ALA A 91 25.22 14.88 16.06
CA ALA A 91 25.50 14.43 14.70
C ALA A 91 26.21 13.06 14.69
N VAL A 92 27.18 12.84 15.58
CA VAL A 92 27.82 11.53 15.76
C VAL A 92 26.80 10.48 16.19
N SER A 93 25.93 10.81 17.14
CA SER A 93 24.84 9.92 17.57
C SER A 93 23.89 9.59 16.40
N ALA A 94 23.48 10.59 15.62
CA ALA A 94 22.60 10.43 14.47
C ALA A 94 23.23 9.57 13.36
N LEU A 95 24.51 9.80 13.05
CA LEU A 95 25.26 8.99 12.09
C LEU A 95 25.41 7.55 12.60
N TRP A 96 25.66 7.37 13.89
CA TRP A 96 25.75 6.06 14.51
C TRP A 96 24.42 5.30 14.45
N THR A 97 23.31 5.95 14.81
CA THR A 97 21.97 5.35 14.72
C THR A 97 21.58 5.05 13.28
N GLY A 98 21.89 5.95 12.35
CA GLY A 98 21.64 5.74 10.92
C GLY A 98 22.45 4.57 10.37
N GLY A 99 23.72 4.42 10.77
CA GLY A 99 24.54 3.26 10.42
C GLY A 99 23.97 1.95 10.98
N LEU A 100 23.46 1.97 12.22
CA LEU A 100 22.80 0.80 12.81
C LEU A 100 21.49 0.45 12.08
N GLU A 101 20.70 1.43 11.67
CA GLU A 101 19.49 1.23 10.87
C GLU A 101 19.82 0.67 9.49
N GLN A 102 20.80 1.27 8.78
CA GLN A 102 21.23 0.77 7.48
C GLN A 102 21.78 -0.66 7.56
N SER A 103 22.53 -0.99 8.61
CA SER A 103 22.98 -2.36 8.87
C SER A 103 21.80 -3.31 9.12
N ALA A 104 20.80 -2.89 9.90
CA ALA A 104 19.59 -3.68 10.14
C ALA A 104 18.79 -3.92 8.85
N TYR A 105 18.66 -2.91 7.98
CA TYR A 105 18.03 -3.06 6.66
C TYR A 105 18.82 -4.00 5.74
N ALA A 106 20.16 -3.93 5.74
CA ALA A 106 21.00 -4.85 4.97
C ALA A 106 20.85 -6.30 5.46
N GLN A 107 20.79 -6.51 6.78
CA GLN A 107 20.52 -7.82 7.37
C GLN A 107 19.11 -8.34 7.02
N ARG A 108 18.10 -7.47 7.08
CA ARG A 108 16.73 -7.80 6.65
C ARG A 108 16.67 -8.21 5.18
N ARG A 109 17.35 -7.46 4.29
CA ARG A 109 17.43 -7.80 2.87
C ARG A 109 18.10 -9.15 2.64
N ALA A 110 19.11 -9.52 3.44
CA ALA A 110 19.73 -10.85 3.34
C ALA A 110 18.76 -11.98 3.73
N ILE A 111 17.87 -11.74 4.71
CA ILE A 111 16.77 -12.66 5.06
C ILE A 111 15.81 -12.79 3.87
N GLU A 112 15.33 -11.67 3.33
CA GLU A 112 14.40 -11.65 2.19
C GLU A 112 14.99 -12.29 0.93
N ASP A 113 16.27 -12.08 0.65
CA ASP A 113 16.97 -12.67 -0.50
C ASP A 113 17.14 -14.19 -0.34
N ALA A 114 17.40 -14.66 0.88
CA ALA A 114 17.43 -16.09 1.20
C ALA A 114 16.04 -16.74 1.09
N ILE A 115 15.00 -16.04 1.57
CA ILE A 115 13.60 -16.47 1.38
C ILE A 115 13.28 -16.53 -0.12
N GLY A 116 13.60 -15.50 -0.88
CA GLY A 116 13.32 -15.40 -2.32
C GLY A 116 13.97 -16.52 -3.15
N LYS A 117 15.11 -17.05 -2.69
CA LYS A 117 15.83 -18.18 -3.32
C LYS A 117 15.39 -19.55 -2.79
N ASP A 118 14.44 -19.59 -1.85
CA ASP A 118 14.03 -20.78 -1.11
C ASP A 118 15.22 -21.53 -0.44
N ASP A 119 16.25 -20.78 0.00
CA ASP A 119 17.47 -21.31 0.62
C ASP A 119 17.36 -21.28 2.14
N LEU A 120 16.84 -22.37 2.72
CA LEU A 120 16.68 -22.51 4.17
C LEU A 120 18.01 -22.38 4.94
N PRO A 121 19.13 -23.04 4.54
CA PRO A 121 20.42 -22.79 5.18
C PRO A 121 20.87 -21.33 5.18
N ALA A 122 20.70 -20.59 4.07
CA ALA A 122 21.02 -19.16 4.02
C ALA A 122 20.10 -18.33 4.92
N LEU A 123 18.81 -18.65 4.99
CA LEU A 123 17.86 -18.00 5.89
C LEU A 123 18.28 -18.16 7.35
N LEU A 124 18.69 -19.37 7.76
CA LEU A 124 19.13 -19.64 9.12
C LEU A 124 20.39 -18.83 9.47
N ARG A 125 21.38 -18.79 8.57
CA ARG A 125 22.59 -17.97 8.75
C ARG A 125 22.28 -16.47 8.82
N ALA A 126 21.39 -15.99 7.94
CA ALA A 126 20.99 -14.59 7.92
C ALA A 126 20.25 -14.19 9.21
N ARG A 127 19.38 -15.07 9.74
CA ARG A 127 18.69 -14.85 11.02
C ARG A 127 19.63 -14.93 12.22
N GLU A 128 20.62 -15.81 12.20
CA GLU A 128 21.65 -15.86 13.25
C GLU A 128 22.49 -14.59 13.28
N ALA A 129 22.81 -14.02 12.11
CA ALA A 129 23.52 -12.75 11.97
C ALA A 129 22.65 -11.50 12.25
N CYS A 130 21.33 -11.66 12.39
CA CYS A 130 20.37 -10.58 12.55
C CYS A 130 20.47 -9.96 13.95
N SER A 131 20.88 -8.69 13.99
CA SER A 131 20.96 -7.91 15.23
C SER A 131 19.59 -7.70 15.88
N LYS A 132 19.55 -7.27 17.16
CA LYS A 132 18.27 -6.94 17.85
C LYS A 132 17.40 -5.95 17.07
N ARG A 133 18.01 -4.98 16.38
CA ARG A 133 17.30 -4.02 15.52
C ARG A 133 16.71 -4.69 14.28
N CYS A 134 17.48 -5.55 13.63
CA CYS A 134 16.99 -6.37 12.52
C CYS A 134 15.84 -7.30 12.97
N GLN A 135 15.93 -7.91 14.16
CA GLN A 135 14.86 -8.76 14.71
C GLN A 135 13.57 -7.98 14.98
N ALA A 136 13.66 -6.70 15.39
CA ALA A 136 12.49 -5.84 15.55
C ALA A 136 11.79 -5.52 14.22
N LEU A 137 12.53 -5.56 13.10
CA LEU A 137 12.00 -5.37 11.74
C LEU A 137 11.59 -6.69 11.06
N SER A 138 11.92 -7.83 11.66
CA SER A 138 11.76 -9.15 11.06
C SER A 138 10.94 -10.03 11.97
N ASN A 139 9.66 -10.20 11.66
CA ASN A 139 8.81 -11.17 12.33
C ASN A 139 8.55 -12.38 11.41
N GLN A 140 8.20 -13.51 12.02
CA GLN A 140 7.97 -14.76 11.28
C GLN A 140 6.75 -14.70 10.34
N HIS A 141 5.79 -13.81 10.62
CA HIS A 141 4.59 -13.66 9.81
C HIS A 141 4.88 -12.92 8.51
N ASP A 142 5.67 -11.84 8.57
CA ASP A 142 6.15 -11.12 7.39
C ASP A 142 7.06 -12.01 6.54
N ASP A 143 7.93 -12.81 7.18
CA ASP A 143 8.76 -13.77 6.45
C ASP A 143 7.93 -14.84 5.74
N LEU A 144 6.81 -15.26 6.35
CA LEU A 144 5.88 -16.18 5.71
C LEU A 144 5.16 -15.53 4.51
N LEU A 145 4.85 -14.23 4.60
CA LEU A 145 4.33 -13.48 3.44
C LEU A 145 5.34 -13.48 2.30
N VAL A 146 6.57 -13.08 2.58
CA VAL A 146 7.65 -12.99 1.58
C VAL A 146 7.90 -14.37 0.96
N ALA A 147 7.90 -15.43 1.77
CA ALA A 147 8.04 -16.81 1.28
C ALA A 147 6.88 -17.20 0.37
N THR A 148 5.66 -16.79 0.71
CA THR A 148 4.49 -17.07 -0.12
C THR A 148 4.53 -16.31 -1.45
N TRP A 149 4.93 -15.04 -1.44
CA TRP A 149 5.12 -14.25 -2.65
C TRP A 149 6.20 -14.83 -3.56
N ALA A 150 7.29 -15.32 -2.99
CA ALA A 150 8.37 -15.94 -3.74
C ALA A 150 8.08 -17.39 -4.18
N SER A 151 6.96 -17.99 -3.74
CA SER A 151 6.69 -19.44 -3.90
C SER A 151 7.83 -20.29 -3.34
N SER A 152 8.32 -19.93 -2.16
CA SER A 152 9.43 -20.58 -1.46
C SER A 152 8.90 -21.64 -0.48
N HIS A 153 8.54 -22.82 -1.00
CA HIS A 153 7.84 -23.85 -0.24
C HIS A 153 8.67 -24.42 0.91
N HIS A 154 9.99 -24.61 0.77
CA HIS A 154 10.81 -25.16 1.86
C HIS A 154 10.91 -24.19 3.03
N VAL A 155 11.15 -22.92 2.73
CA VAL A 155 11.20 -21.85 3.72
C VAL A 155 9.84 -21.66 4.38
N ALA A 156 8.75 -21.60 3.61
CA ALA A 156 7.40 -21.48 4.16
C ALA A 156 7.07 -22.66 5.09
N THR A 157 7.42 -23.89 4.69
CA THR A 157 7.21 -25.10 5.50
C THR A 157 7.95 -25.00 6.82
N TYR A 158 9.20 -24.57 6.80
CA TYR A 158 9.98 -24.33 8.02
C TYR A 158 9.34 -23.28 8.92
N LEU A 159 8.90 -22.14 8.36
CA LEU A 159 8.27 -21.06 9.12
C LEU A 159 6.97 -21.51 9.80
N VAL A 160 6.11 -22.24 9.06
CA VAL A 160 4.87 -22.83 9.59
C VAL A 160 5.19 -23.84 10.70
N GLY A 161 6.19 -24.70 10.50
CA GLY A 161 6.67 -25.64 11.52
C GLY A 161 7.22 -24.98 12.78
N ARG A 162 7.70 -23.74 12.69
CA ARG A 162 8.14 -22.91 13.83
C ARG A 162 7.02 -22.13 14.52
N GLY A 163 5.77 -22.32 14.09
CA GLY A 163 4.61 -21.72 14.73
C GLY A 163 4.08 -20.47 14.01
N ALA A 164 4.59 -20.13 12.82
CA ALA A 164 3.97 -19.08 12.03
C ALA A 164 2.50 -19.43 11.74
N ARG A 165 1.65 -18.41 11.78
CA ARG A 165 0.19 -18.48 11.56
C ARG A 165 -0.23 -17.41 10.56
N VAL A 166 -1.35 -17.64 9.89
CA VAL A 166 -1.97 -16.66 8.99
C VAL A 166 -3.21 -16.08 9.68
N SER A 167 -3.10 -14.87 10.22
CA SER A 167 -4.15 -14.23 11.01
C SER A 167 -4.10 -12.70 10.97
N VAL A 168 -5.25 -12.04 11.07
CA VAL A 168 -5.37 -10.55 11.01
C VAL A 168 -4.59 -9.84 12.10
N GLY A 169 -4.65 -10.36 13.33
CA GLY A 169 -4.09 -9.68 14.50
C GLY A 169 -2.58 -9.50 14.48
N ASN A 170 -1.89 -10.22 13.59
CA ASN A 170 -0.44 -10.19 13.45
C ASN A 170 0.01 -9.46 12.18
N TRP A 171 -0.93 -8.84 11.44
CA TRP A 171 -0.65 -8.28 10.14
C TRP A 171 -0.54 -6.76 10.19
N TYR A 172 0.68 -6.25 10.00
CA TYR A 172 0.86 -4.88 9.54
C TYR A 172 0.47 -4.80 8.06
N PRO A 173 -0.03 -3.65 7.56
CA PRO A 173 -0.30 -3.47 6.14
C PRO A 173 0.95 -3.86 5.34
N SER A 174 0.88 -4.98 4.63
CA SER A 174 1.99 -5.48 3.84
C SER A 174 2.31 -4.43 2.78
N GLN A 175 3.59 -4.14 2.55
CA GLN A 175 3.98 -3.22 1.47
C GLN A 175 3.72 -3.81 0.07
N THR A 176 3.24 -5.05 -0.02
CA THR A 176 2.97 -5.77 -1.26
C THR A 176 1.49 -5.83 -1.53
N ASP A 177 1.01 -4.96 -2.42
CA ASP A 177 -0.36 -5.03 -2.92
C ASP A 177 -0.44 -5.96 -4.14
N LEU A 178 -1.56 -6.67 -4.27
CA LEU A 178 -1.87 -7.43 -5.48
C LEU A 178 -2.51 -6.49 -6.50
N ARG A 179 -2.11 -6.63 -7.77
CA ARG A 179 -2.78 -5.99 -8.91
C ARG A 179 -3.11 -7.03 -9.96
N THR A 180 -4.35 -7.03 -10.45
CA THR A 180 -4.67 -7.84 -11.64
C THR A 180 -4.16 -7.15 -12.88
N CYS A 181 -3.93 -7.90 -13.96
CA CYS A 181 -3.46 -7.33 -15.23
C CYS A 181 -4.48 -6.38 -15.89
N GLU A 182 -5.72 -6.42 -15.41
CA GLU A 182 -6.79 -5.51 -15.80
C GLU A 182 -6.82 -4.21 -14.96
N GLY A 183 -5.92 -4.06 -13.97
CA GLY A 183 -5.81 -2.87 -13.12
C GLY A 183 -6.59 -2.95 -11.80
N SER A 184 -7.17 -4.09 -11.45
CA SER A 184 -7.87 -4.24 -10.16
C SER A 184 -6.86 -4.26 -9.02
N TYR A 185 -7.04 -3.36 -8.05
CA TYR A 185 -6.19 -3.24 -6.89
C TYR A 185 -6.75 -4.04 -5.71
N ILE A 186 -5.87 -4.81 -5.06
CA ILE A 186 -6.20 -5.71 -3.95
C ILE A 186 -5.18 -5.43 -2.84
N PRO A 187 -5.52 -4.55 -1.89
CA PRO A 187 -4.59 -4.12 -0.87
C PRO A 187 -4.37 -5.21 0.19
N ASN A 188 -3.16 -5.25 0.74
CA ASN A 188 -2.82 -6.00 1.96
C ASN A 188 -3.27 -7.48 1.97
N PRO A 189 -2.96 -8.29 0.94
CA PRO A 189 -3.32 -9.70 0.91
C PRO A 189 -2.61 -10.49 2.03
N MET A 190 -3.32 -11.44 2.64
CA MET A 190 -2.70 -12.41 3.53
C MET A 190 -1.98 -13.52 2.73
N PRO A 191 -1.04 -14.27 3.34
CA PRO A 191 -0.31 -15.36 2.70
C PRO A 191 -1.20 -16.34 1.95
N LEU A 192 -2.29 -16.81 2.55
CA LEU A 192 -3.20 -17.76 1.90
C LEU A 192 -3.82 -17.16 0.62
N SER A 193 -4.10 -15.87 0.63
CA SER A 193 -4.70 -15.12 -0.48
C SER A 193 -3.68 -14.85 -1.59
N VAL A 194 -2.42 -14.58 -1.23
CA VAL A 194 -1.32 -14.54 -2.20
C VAL A 194 -1.15 -15.90 -2.89
N ALA A 195 -1.21 -17.01 -2.14
CA ALA A 195 -1.16 -18.35 -2.71
C ALA A 195 -2.35 -18.62 -3.66
N VAL A 196 -3.56 -18.16 -3.31
CA VAL A 196 -4.75 -18.19 -4.18
C VAL A 196 -4.52 -17.39 -5.47
N ALA A 197 -4.02 -16.15 -5.37
CA ALA A 197 -3.77 -15.30 -6.53
C ALA A 197 -2.74 -15.93 -7.48
N LYS A 198 -1.70 -16.57 -6.92
CA LYS A 198 -0.65 -17.30 -7.65
C LYS A 198 -1.09 -18.67 -8.18
N ARG A 199 -2.28 -19.17 -7.80
CA ARG A 199 -2.71 -20.57 -8.04
C ARG A 199 -1.69 -21.60 -7.49
N ASP A 200 -1.02 -21.27 -6.39
CA ASP A 200 0.00 -22.12 -5.78
C ASP A 200 -0.65 -23.14 -4.82
N MET A 201 -1.09 -24.26 -5.38
CA MET A 201 -1.85 -25.28 -4.64
C MET A 201 -1.08 -25.90 -3.47
N ASP A 202 0.23 -26.06 -3.60
CA ASP A 202 1.06 -26.65 -2.54
C ASP A 202 1.23 -25.67 -1.38
N MET A 203 1.42 -24.38 -1.69
CA MET A 203 1.41 -23.33 -0.67
C MET A 203 0.03 -23.20 -0.01
N MET A 204 -1.06 -23.30 -0.77
CA MET A 204 -2.42 -23.29 -0.20
C MET A 204 -2.63 -24.45 0.78
N ARG A 205 -2.21 -25.68 0.42
CA ARG A 205 -2.30 -26.86 1.31
C ARG A 205 -1.47 -26.68 2.58
N LEU A 206 -0.29 -26.06 2.47
CA LEU A 206 0.58 -25.76 3.60
C LEU A 206 -0.05 -24.74 4.55
N LEU A 207 -0.60 -23.65 4.00
CA LEU A 207 -1.07 -22.51 4.79
C LEU A 207 -2.46 -22.73 5.40
N LEU A 208 -3.34 -23.44 4.71
CA LEU A 208 -4.74 -23.58 5.10
C LEU A 208 -4.95 -24.09 6.54
N PRO A 209 -4.23 -25.14 7.02
CA PRO A 209 -4.37 -25.63 8.39
C PRO A 209 -3.95 -24.61 9.47
N VAL A 210 -3.06 -23.67 9.12
CA VAL A 210 -2.54 -22.64 10.04
C VAL A 210 -3.13 -21.25 9.84
N SER A 211 -4.13 -21.13 8.96
CA SER A 211 -4.93 -19.93 8.76
C SER A 211 -6.14 -19.86 9.69
N ASP A 212 -6.42 -18.68 10.23
CA ASP A 212 -7.64 -18.42 11.00
C ASP A 212 -8.88 -18.31 10.09
N ALA A 213 -10.05 -18.15 10.70
CA ALA A 213 -11.32 -18.07 9.96
C ALA A 213 -11.39 -16.87 9.01
N TYR A 214 -10.77 -15.74 9.38
CA TYR A 214 -10.77 -14.54 8.55
C TYR A 214 -9.87 -14.74 7.34
N ALA A 215 -8.65 -15.24 7.52
CA ALA A 215 -7.72 -15.54 6.44
C ALA A 215 -8.29 -16.52 5.42
N ARG A 216 -9.02 -17.53 5.89
CA ARG A 216 -9.73 -18.49 5.04
C ARG A 216 -10.88 -17.83 4.25
N SER A 217 -11.64 -16.95 4.91
CA SER A 217 -12.73 -16.20 4.26
C SER A 217 -12.19 -15.27 3.18
N GLU A 218 -11.16 -14.49 3.49
CA GLU A 218 -10.54 -13.56 2.53
C GLU A 218 -9.96 -14.30 1.33
N ALA A 219 -9.28 -15.43 1.55
CA ALA A 219 -8.77 -16.27 0.47
C ALA A 219 -9.89 -16.82 -0.43
N LEU A 220 -11.02 -17.24 0.15
CA LEU A 220 -12.19 -17.71 -0.61
C LEU A 220 -12.82 -16.57 -1.42
N GLN A 221 -12.97 -15.38 -0.82
CA GLN A 221 -13.47 -14.19 -1.52
C GLN A 221 -12.54 -13.78 -2.66
N LEU A 222 -11.23 -13.82 -2.45
CA LEU A 222 -10.25 -13.51 -3.48
C LEU A 222 -10.31 -14.52 -4.63
N ALA A 223 -10.43 -15.82 -4.34
CA ALA A 223 -10.62 -16.85 -5.35
C ALA A 223 -11.87 -16.57 -6.21
N ALA A 224 -12.97 -16.17 -5.57
CA ALA A 224 -14.19 -15.78 -6.27
C ALA A 224 -14.01 -14.52 -7.12
N ARG A 225 -13.37 -13.48 -6.59
CA ARG A 225 -13.08 -12.24 -7.32
C ARG A 225 -12.19 -12.46 -8.54
N LEU A 226 -11.22 -13.37 -8.46
CA LEU A 226 -10.29 -13.69 -9.55
C LEU A 226 -10.84 -14.71 -10.56
N ASP A 227 -12.10 -15.11 -10.41
CA ASP A 227 -12.78 -16.11 -11.24
C ASP A 227 -12.12 -17.49 -11.23
N ARG A 228 -11.69 -17.93 -10.04
CA ARG A 228 -11.00 -19.21 -9.82
C ARG A 228 -11.95 -20.25 -9.23
N LEU A 229 -12.88 -20.75 -10.04
CA LEU A 229 -13.89 -21.73 -9.58
C LEU A 229 -13.28 -23.01 -9.01
N ASP A 230 -12.15 -23.46 -9.57
CA ASP A 230 -11.34 -24.57 -9.06
C ASP A 230 -10.86 -24.31 -7.62
N LEU A 231 -10.37 -23.11 -7.33
CA LEU A 231 -9.91 -22.75 -5.99
C LEU A 231 -11.08 -22.52 -5.02
N VAL A 232 -12.19 -21.93 -5.48
CA VAL A 232 -13.42 -21.78 -4.69
C VAL A 232 -13.93 -23.16 -4.23
N THR A 233 -14.00 -24.12 -5.15
CA THR A 233 -14.46 -25.49 -4.85
C THR A 233 -13.46 -26.23 -3.94
N PHE A 234 -12.16 -26.07 -4.15
CA PHE A 234 -11.13 -26.61 -3.25
C PHE A 234 -11.26 -26.06 -1.83
N LEU A 235 -11.31 -24.74 -1.67
CA LEU A 235 -11.41 -24.08 -0.35
C LEU A 235 -12.70 -24.49 0.37
N SER A 236 -13.82 -24.55 -0.34
CA SER A 236 -15.10 -24.99 0.21
C SER A 236 -15.08 -26.46 0.63
N SER A 237 -14.46 -27.34 -0.16
CA SER A 237 -14.32 -28.77 0.17
C SER A 237 -13.43 -29.01 1.39
N ASN A 238 -12.59 -28.04 1.76
CA ASN A 238 -11.79 -28.04 2.99
C ASN A 238 -12.50 -27.36 4.17
N GLY A 239 -13.83 -27.30 4.14
CA GLY A 239 -14.65 -26.85 5.26
C GLY A 239 -14.73 -25.33 5.44
N ILE A 240 -14.26 -24.54 4.48
CA ILE A 240 -14.51 -23.09 4.49
C ILE A 240 -15.96 -22.87 4.05
N PRO A 241 -16.82 -22.30 4.92
CA PRO A 241 -18.22 -22.08 4.56
C PRO A 241 -18.31 -21.11 3.39
N LEU A 242 -19.16 -21.43 2.42
CA LEU A 242 -19.61 -20.47 1.43
C LEU A 242 -20.48 -19.46 2.19
N GLN A 243 -19.89 -18.35 2.63
CA GLN A 243 -20.62 -17.35 3.38
C GLN A 243 -21.74 -16.78 2.50
N ARG A 244 -22.98 -17.08 2.90
CA ARG A 244 -24.22 -16.50 2.38
C ARG A 244 -24.76 -15.58 3.45
N GLY A 245 -25.29 -14.44 3.04
CA GLY A 245 -25.69 -13.36 3.93
C GLY A 245 -26.45 -13.77 5.17
N GLY A 246 -25.82 -13.65 6.33
CA GLY A 246 -26.53 -13.45 7.59
C GLY A 246 -26.81 -11.96 7.79
N PRO A 247 -27.96 -11.57 8.39
CA PRO A 247 -28.21 -10.19 8.79
C PRO A 247 -27.05 -9.66 9.66
N GLY A 248 -26.41 -8.56 9.24
CA GLY A 248 -25.36 -7.88 10.02
C GLY A 248 -23.91 -8.23 9.66
N GLN A 249 -23.65 -9.20 8.77
CA GLN A 249 -22.30 -9.43 8.25
C GLN A 249 -22.04 -8.48 7.07
N ARG A 250 -21.21 -7.46 7.30
CA ARG A 250 -20.88 -6.45 6.27
C ARG A 250 -19.85 -7.02 5.30
N GLY A 251 -20.26 -7.27 4.06
CA GLY A 251 -19.35 -7.37 2.91
C GLY A 251 -18.90 -8.77 2.50
N ASP A 252 -19.20 -9.82 3.27
CA ASP A 252 -18.60 -11.14 3.09
C ASP A 252 -19.39 -12.11 2.21
N HIS A 253 -20.01 -11.63 1.13
CA HIS A 253 -20.82 -12.49 0.26
C HIS A 253 -20.02 -12.91 -0.96
N LEU A 254 -20.03 -14.21 -1.27
CA LEU A 254 -19.23 -14.75 -2.37
C LEU A 254 -19.67 -14.22 -3.75
N LEU A 255 -20.96 -13.92 -3.94
CA LEU A 255 -21.46 -13.28 -5.16
C LEU A 255 -20.98 -11.83 -5.29
N VAL A 256 -20.92 -11.09 -4.18
CA VAL A 256 -20.38 -9.71 -4.15
C VAL A 256 -18.89 -9.74 -4.49
N ALA A 257 -18.14 -10.69 -3.95
CA ALA A 257 -16.74 -10.89 -4.30
C ALA A 257 -16.56 -11.21 -5.80
N ALA A 258 -17.37 -12.13 -6.35
CA ALA A 258 -17.37 -12.43 -7.78
C ALA A 258 -17.69 -11.19 -8.63
N ALA A 259 -18.68 -10.39 -8.23
CA ALA A 259 -19.05 -9.16 -8.93
C ALA A 259 -17.94 -8.09 -8.89
N SER A 260 -17.20 -8.00 -7.78
CA SER A 260 -16.05 -7.08 -7.62
C SER A 260 -14.86 -7.39 -8.53
N GLY A 261 -14.91 -8.49 -9.27
CA GLY A 261 -13.94 -8.83 -10.32
C GLY A 261 -14.60 -9.31 -11.62
N ALA A 262 -15.91 -9.07 -11.80
CA ALA A 262 -16.70 -9.57 -12.93
C ALA A 262 -16.42 -11.06 -13.26
N ALA A 263 -16.36 -11.90 -12.22
CA ALA A 263 -15.91 -13.29 -12.28
C ALA A 263 -16.99 -14.23 -12.85
N MET A 264 -17.00 -14.38 -14.16
CA MET A 264 -18.06 -15.06 -14.91
C MET A 264 -18.31 -16.52 -14.49
N HIS A 265 -17.26 -17.33 -14.34
CA HIS A 265 -17.40 -18.74 -14.00
C HIS A 265 -17.94 -18.94 -12.58
N VAL A 266 -17.38 -18.21 -11.62
CA VAL A 266 -17.81 -18.27 -10.22
C VAL A 266 -19.22 -17.69 -10.07
N GLY A 267 -19.50 -16.54 -10.67
CA GLY A 267 -20.83 -15.92 -10.63
C GLY A 267 -21.91 -16.82 -11.23
N LYS A 268 -21.64 -17.42 -12.40
CA LYS A 268 -22.56 -18.39 -13.02
C LYS A 268 -22.80 -19.60 -12.12
N TRP A 269 -21.74 -20.18 -11.55
CA TRP A 269 -21.85 -21.30 -10.63
C TRP A 269 -22.69 -20.94 -9.39
N LEU A 270 -22.48 -19.75 -8.81
CA LEU A 270 -23.26 -19.28 -7.67
C LEU A 270 -24.74 -19.06 -8.00
N LEU A 271 -25.06 -18.54 -9.20
CA LEU A 271 -26.42 -18.23 -9.61
C LEU A 271 -27.21 -19.45 -10.11
N THR A 272 -26.52 -20.48 -10.63
CA THR A 272 -27.19 -21.61 -11.31
C THR A 272 -27.05 -22.95 -10.62
N ALA A 273 -25.91 -23.22 -9.96
CA ALA A 273 -25.61 -24.55 -9.44
C ALA A 273 -25.89 -24.68 -7.93
N GLN A 274 -26.21 -23.58 -7.26
CA GLN A 274 -26.42 -23.56 -5.81
C GLN A 274 -27.92 -23.66 -5.48
N PRO A 275 -28.32 -24.51 -4.51
CA PRO A 275 -29.73 -24.77 -4.22
C PRO A 275 -30.44 -23.66 -3.41
N VAL A 276 -29.73 -22.60 -3.02
CA VAL A 276 -30.26 -21.55 -2.14
C VAL A 276 -30.48 -20.26 -2.93
N ALA A 277 -31.68 -19.71 -2.82
CA ALA A 277 -32.06 -18.46 -3.47
C ALA A 277 -31.20 -17.30 -2.97
N ILE A 278 -30.77 -16.45 -3.89
CA ILE A 278 -30.04 -15.22 -3.58
C ILE A 278 -31.06 -14.15 -3.21
N GLU A 279 -30.90 -13.57 -2.03
CA GLU A 279 -31.78 -12.51 -1.56
C GLU A 279 -31.58 -11.22 -2.38
N HIS A 280 -32.65 -10.42 -2.48
CA HIS A 280 -32.61 -9.16 -3.21
C HIS A 280 -31.51 -8.20 -2.68
N ALA A 281 -31.29 -8.16 -1.37
CA ALA A 281 -30.24 -7.33 -0.77
C ALA A 281 -28.82 -7.77 -1.16
N GLU A 282 -28.58 -9.09 -1.31
CA GLU A 282 -27.29 -9.61 -1.78
C GLU A 282 -27.11 -9.31 -3.27
N MET A 283 -28.16 -9.46 -4.07
CA MET A 283 -28.15 -9.10 -5.48
C MET A 283 -27.84 -7.61 -5.68
N GLN A 284 -28.43 -6.73 -4.86
CA GLN A 284 -28.16 -5.30 -4.91
C GLN A 284 -26.70 -4.99 -4.58
N LYS A 285 -26.15 -5.56 -3.50
CA LYS A 285 -24.71 -5.41 -3.16
C LYS A 285 -23.79 -5.91 -4.27
N ALA A 286 -24.16 -6.98 -4.97
CA ALA A 286 -23.39 -7.48 -6.10
C ALA A 286 -23.39 -6.48 -7.26
N THR A 287 -24.53 -5.86 -7.57
CA THR A 287 -24.63 -4.77 -8.55
C THR A 287 -23.74 -3.58 -8.17
N GLU A 288 -23.75 -3.18 -6.90
CA GLU A 288 -22.89 -2.11 -6.38
C GLU A 288 -21.40 -2.43 -6.50
N ALA A 289 -21.00 -3.67 -6.20
CA ALA A 289 -19.62 -4.14 -6.34
C ALA A 289 -19.18 -4.20 -7.81
N LEU A 290 -20.05 -4.61 -8.73
CA LEU A 290 -19.78 -4.57 -10.16
C LEU A 290 -19.59 -3.13 -10.64
N TYR A 291 -20.43 -2.19 -10.18
CA TYR A 291 -20.24 -0.76 -10.51
C TYR A 291 -18.88 -0.25 -10.04
N ALA A 292 -18.50 -0.54 -8.79
CA ALA A 292 -17.20 -0.16 -8.24
C ALA A 292 -16.02 -0.81 -8.99
N PHE A 293 -16.20 -2.04 -9.50
CA PHE A 293 -15.22 -2.68 -10.36
C PHE A 293 -15.05 -1.93 -11.68
N MET A 294 -16.16 -1.61 -12.37
CA MET A 294 -16.13 -0.85 -13.63
C MET A 294 -15.56 0.56 -13.45
N ASP A 295 -15.71 1.14 -12.25
CA ASP A 295 -15.13 2.44 -11.92
C ASP A 295 -13.59 2.40 -11.96
N ASN A 296 -12.98 1.25 -11.70
CA ASN A 296 -11.52 1.11 -11.70
C ASN A 296 -10.97 0.35 -12.91
N VAL A 297 -11.81 -0.44 -13.59
CA VAL A 297 -11.39 -1.42 -14.59
C VAL A 297 -12.34 -1.39 -15.79
N GLN A 298 -11.80 -1.19 -17.00
CA GLN A 298 -12.57 -1.22 -18.24
C GLN A 298 -12.36 -2.56 -18.97
N VAL A 299 -13.29 -3.49 -18.79
CA VAL A 299 -13.22 -4.81 -19.43
C VAL A 299 -14.57 -5.26 -19.96
N ALA A 300 -14.55 -5.94 -21.12
CA ALA A 300 -15.75 -6.42 -21.80
C ALA A 300 -16.61 -7.36 -20.93
N ARG A 301 -15.96 -8.18 -20.08
CA ARG A 301 -16.64 -9.13 -19.19
C ARG A 301 -17.58 -8.49 -18.18
N SER A 302 -17.40 -7.20 -17.85
CA SER A 302 -18.32 -6.48 -16.96
C SER A 302 -19.74 -6.41 -17.53
N LEU A 303 -19.88 -6.27 -18.86
CA LEU A 303 -21.17 -6.27 -19.53
C LEU A 303 -21.85 -7.64 -19.43
N ASP A 304 -21.11 -8.71 -19.66
CA ASP A 304 -21.66 -10.07 -19.58
C ASP A 304 -22.03 -10.45 -18.15
N PHE A 305 -21.23 -10.03 -17.16
CA PHE A 305 -21.58 -10.21 -15.76
C PHE A 305 -22.82 -9.39 -15.38
N ALA A 306 -22.94 -8.14 -15.86
CA ALA A 306 -24.13 -7.31 -15.61
C ALA A 306 -25.41 -7.92 -16.22
N ARG A 307 -25.33 -8.47 -17.43
CA ARG A 307 -26.44 -9.22 -18.06
C ARG A 307 -26.82 -10.43 -17.22
N MET A 308 -25.83 -11.18 -16.73
CA MET A 308 -26.04 -12.34 -15.87
C MET A 308 -26.73 -11.95 -14.56
N LEU A 309 -26.31 -10.87 -13.89
CA LEU A 309 -26.98 -10.35 -12.68
C LEU A 309 -28.42 -9.94 -12.98
N LYS A 310 -28.67 -9.20 -14.07
CA LYS A 310 -30.01 -8.76 -14.45
C LYS A 310 -30.95 -9.93 -14.74
N ALA A 311 -30.45 -10.95 -15.45
CA ALA A 311 -31.21 -12.17 -15.72
C ALA A 311 -31.63 -12.92 -14.44
N ASN A 312 -30.95 -12.66 -13.32
CA ASN A 312 -31.23 -13.23 -12.00
C ASN A 312 -31.90 -12.23 -11.04
N GLY A 313 -32.48 -11.13 -11.55
CA GLY A 313 -33.30 -10.21 -10.77
C GLY A 313 -32.56 -9.02 -10.15
N ALA A 314 -31.33 -8.71 -10.59
CA ALA A 314 -30.69 -7.45 -10.21
C ALA A 314 -31.43 -6.24 -10.80
N ASP A 315 -31.78 -5.27 -9.94
CA ASP A 315 -32.40 -4.03 -10.34
C ASP A 315 -31.37 -2.90 -10.52
N PHE A 316 -30.90 -2.72 -11.75
CA PHE A 316 -30.01 -1.61 -12.10
C PHE A 316 -30.71 -0.23 -12.13
N ASN A 317 -32.03 -0.17 -11.95
CA ASN A 317 -32.76 1.10 -11.80
C ASN A 317 -32.95 1.50 -10.32
N ALA A 318 -32.42 0.71 -9.37
CA ALA A 318 -32.45 1.04 -7.95
C ALA A 318 -31.53 2.23 -7.64
N ALA A 319 -31.90 2.98 -6.59
CA ALA A 319 -31.11 4.12 -6.11
C ALA A 319 -29.70 3.68 -5.67
N PHE A 320 -28.69 4.50 -5.97
CA PHE A 320 -27.30 4.20 -5.68
C PHE A 320 -26.52 5.46 -5.28
N ARG A 321 -25.85 5.42 -4.12
CA ARG A 321 -25.00 6.53 -3.59
C ARG A 321 -25.70 7.90 -3.55
N GLY A 322 -27.01 7.92 -3.30
CA GLY A 322 -27.82 9.15 -3.25
C GLY A 322 -28.37 9.59 -4.61
N GLU A 323 -28.02 8.89 -5.70
CA GLU A 323 -28.62 9.09 -7.01
C GLU A 323 -29.83 8.17 -7.23
N PRO A 324 -30.80 8.58 -8.08
CA PRO A 324 -32.00 7.79 -8.36
C PRO A 324 -31.75 6.44 -9.02
N SER A 325 -30.64 6.28 -9.74
CA SER A 325 -30.26 5.05 -10.42
C SER A 325 -28.75 4.91 -10.58
N PHE A 326 -28.26 3.72 -10.93
CA PHE A 326 -26.85 3.53 -11.33
C PHE A 326 -26.47 4.36 -12.58
N LEU A 327 -27.42 4.61 -13.48
CA LEU A 327 -27.20 5.42 -14.68
C LEU A 327 -27.04 6.91 -14.33
N ASP A 328 -27.82 7.42 -13.38
CA ASP A 328 -27.65 8.78 -12.84
C ASP A 328 -26.26 8.99 -12.24
N GLU A 329 -25.75 8.02 -11.48
CA GLU A 329 -24.40 8.07 -10.92
C GLU A 329 -23.32 8.07 -12.01
N ALA A 330 -23.47 7.25 -13.07
CA ALA A 330 -22.54 7.26 -14.21
C ALA A 330 -22.53 8.60 -14.95
N ILE A 331 -23.71 9.24 -15.11
CA ILE A 331 -23.83 10.58 -15.70
C ILE A 331 -23.14 11.62 -14.80
N ARG A 332 -23.41 11.60 -13.48
CA ARG A 332 -22.84 12.54 -12.50
C ARG A 332 -21.31 12.47 -12.46
N THR A 333 -20.76 11.26 -12.53
CA THR A 333 -19.31 11.00 -12.49
C THR A 333 -18.64 11.06 -13.86
N LYS A 334 -19.40 11.35 -14.93
CA LYS A 334 -18.93 11.43 -16.32
C LYS A 334 -18.21 10.14 -16.79
N ARG A 335 -18.82 9.00 -16.47
CA ARG A 335 -18.35 7.65 -16.81
C ARG A 335 -19.10 7.09 -18.02
N LYS A 336 -18.67 7.51 -19.21
CA LYS A 336 -19.25 7.11 -20.50
C LYS A 336 -19.27 5.59 -20.67
N ASP A 337 -18.14 4.95 -20.36
CA ASP A 337 -17.95 3.51 -20.37
C ASP A 337 -18.99 2.75 -19.54
N ILE A 338 -19.21 3.20 -18.30
CA ILE A 338 -20.20 2.59 -17.41
C ILE A 338 -21.63 2.85 -17.91
N ALA A 339 -21.92 4.08 -18.35
CA ALA A 339 -23.23 4.42 -18.90
C ALA A 339 -23.60 3.53 -20.10
N GLN A 340 -22.64 3.26 -21.00
CA GLN A 340 -22.83 2.35 -22.13
C GLN A 340 -23.15 0.92 -21.68
N VAL A 341 -22.44 0.39 -20.68
CA VAL A 341 -22.75 -0.94 -20.12
C VAL A 341 -24.16 -0.98 -19.55
N LEU A 342 -24.55 0.02 -18.75
CA LEU A 342 -25.89 0.08 -18.14
C LEU A 342 -27.00 0.14 -19.19
N LEU A 343 -26.83 0.97 -20.23
CA LEU A 343 -27.78 1.03 -21.35
C LEU A 343 -27.84 -0.30 -22.13
N ALA A 344 -26.70 -0.95 -22.37
CA ALA A 344 -26.64 -2.24 -23.05
C ALA A 344 -27.26 -3.39 -22.25
N VAL A 345 -27.32 -3.26 -20.92
CA VAL A 345 -28.04 -4.18 -20.02
C VAL A 345 -29.54 -3.81 -19.95
N GLY A 346 -29.96 -2.69 -20.54
CA GLY A 346 -31.36 -2.26 -20.64
C GLY A 346 -31.86 -1.52 -19.39
N VAL A 347 -31.00 -0.72 -18.76
CA VAL A 347 -31.44 0.26 -17.75
C VAL A 347 -32.41 1.25 -18.40
N ASP A 348 -33.49 1.58 -17.69
CA ASP A 348 -34.55 2.43 -18.22
C ASP A 348 -34.15 3.91 -18.15
N SER A 349 -33.64 4.42 -19.27
CA SER A 349 -33.26 5.82 -19.40
C SER A 349 -34.44 6.79 -19.40
N SER A 350 -35.69 6.31 -19.52
CA SER A 350 -36.88 7.18 -19.49
C SER A 350 -37.17 7.76 -18.10
N ARG A 351 -36.57 7.16 -17.05
CA ARG A 351 -36.65 7.65 -15.67
C ARG A 351 -35.75 8.85 -15.39
N LEU A 352 -34.86 9.20 -16.32
CA LEU A 352 -33.95 10.33 -16.19
C LEU A 352 -34.71 11.66 -16.29
N SER A 353 -34.28 12.66 -15.52
CA SER A 353 -34.77 14.02 -15.69
C SER A 353 -34.34 14.61 -17.05
N PRO A 354 -35.05 15.63 -17.60
CA PRO A 354 -34.65 16.25 -18.86
C PRO A 354 -33.19 16.75 -18.87
N ALA A 355 -32.71 17.28 -17.74
CA ALA A 355 -31.33 17.70 -17.58
C ALA A 355 -30.34 16.51 -17.65
N ARG A 356 -30.70 15.38 -17.04
CA ARG A 356 -29.90 14.14 -17.09
C ARG A 356 -29.91 13.50 -18.47
N VAL A 357 -31.02 13.56 -19.22
CA VAL A 357 -31.08 13.11 -20.62
C VAL A 357 -30.13 13.94 -21.48
N ALA A 358 -30.12 15.27 -21.33
CA ALA A 358 -29.18 16.14 -22.04
C ALA A 358 -27.72 15.81 -21.68
N ALA A 359 -27.42 15.65 -20.39
CA ALA A 359 -26.08 15.29 -19.92
C ALA A 359 -25.63 13.89 -20.36
N LEU A 360 -26.54 12.92 -20.43
CA LEU A 360 -26.26 11.59 -20.98
C LEU A 360 -25.92 11.67 -22.46
N SER A 361 -26.70 12.44 -23.23
CA SER A 361 -26.43 12.66 -24.64
C SER A 361 -25.05 13.28 -24.85
N GLU A 362 -24.71 14.33 -24.11
CA GLU A 362 -23.38 14.95 -24.14
C GLU A 362 -22.27 13.93 -23.81
N LEU A 363 -22.42 13.19 -22.70
CA LEU A 363 -21.47 12.18 -22.26
C LEU A 363 -21.23 11.09 -23.32
N LEU A 364 -22.26 10.66 -24.03
CA LEU A 364 -22.14 9.62 -25.07
C LEU A 364 -21.45 10.13 -26.35
N HIS A 365 -21.44 11.44 -26.60
CA HIS A 365 -20.71 12.07 -27.72
C HIS A 365 -19.25 12.41 -27.38
N GLU A 366 -18.87 12.46 -26.10
CA GLU A 366 -17.47 12.63 -25.70
C GLU A 366 -16.59 11.50 -26.30
N PRO A 367 -15.35 11.78 -26.74
CA PRO A 367 -14.44 10.73 -27.18
C PRO A 367 -14.12 9.78 -26.02
N ASP A 368 -13.87 8.51 -26.33
CA ASP A 368 -13.48 7.54 -25.31
C ASP A 368 -12.17 7.99 -24.66
N LYS A 369 -12.17 8.11 -23.33
CA LYS A 369 -10.96 8.47 -22.59
C LYS A 369 -9.95 7.34 -22.77
N PRO A 370 -8.69 7.64 -23.14
CA PRO A 370 -7.67 6.60 -23.25
C PRO A 370 -7.53 5.92 -21.89
N PHE A 371 -7.65 4.59 -21.89
CA PHE A 371 -7.49 3.82 -20.67
C PHE A 371 -6.06 4.00 -20.16
N TYR A 372 -5.92 4.37 -18.89
CA TYR A 372 -4.60 4.43 -18.26
C TYR A 372 -4.13 2.99 -18.05
N ASN A 373 -3.52 2.42 -19.09
CA ASN A 373 -2.87 1.12 -19.01
C ASN A 373 -1.55 1.30 -18.26
N ALA A 374 -1.65 1.37 -16.93
CA ALA A 374 -0.51 1.06 -16.10
C ALA A 374 -0.21 -0.44 -16.31
N ARG A 375 0.58 -0.76 -17.35
CA ARG A 375 1.24 -2.06 -17.43
C ARG A 375 1.99 -2.21 -16.12
N THR A 376 1.44 -3.03 -15.25
CA THR A 376 2.02 -3.33 -13.97
C THR A 376 2.77 -4.63 -14.18
N GLU A 377 4.09 -4.51 -14.30
CA GLU A 377 4.96 -5.69 -14.24
C GLU A 377 4.62 -6.48 -12.98
N GLY A 378 4.48 -7.80 -13.11
CA GLY A 378 4.10 -8.67 -11.99
C GLY A 378 2.60 -8.69 -11.64
N CYS A 379 1.72 -8.28 -12.57
CA CYS A 379 0.28 -8.42 -12.39
C CYS A 379 -0.21 -9.87 -12.44
N PHE A 380 -1.38 -10.13 -11.85
CA PHE A 380 -2.03 -11.45 -11.86
C PHE A 380 -3.08 -11.53 -12.97
N GLU A 381 -3.01 -12.59 -13.78
CA GLU A 381 -4.04 -12.87 -14.79
C GLU A 381 -5.32 -13.35 -14.10
N THR A 382 -6.45 -12.76 -14.49
CA THR A 382 -7.80 -13.24 -14.17
C THR A 382 -8.11 -14.45 -15.06
N GLY A 383 -8.96 -15.39 -14.62
CA GLY A 383 -9.20 -16.67 -15.30
C GLY A 383 -10.04 -16.60 -16.57
N VAL A 384 -9.73 -15.65 -17.47
CA VAL A 384 -10.41 -15.49 -18.77
C VAL A 384 -9.93 -16.53 -19.78
#